data_AF-A0A1Y4UUC4-F1
#
_entry.id   AF-A0A1Y4UUC4-F1
#
_cell.length_a   1.000
_cell.length_b   1.000
_cell.length_c   1.000
_cell.angle_alpha   90.00
_cell.angle_beta   90.00
_cell.angle_gamma   90.00
#
_symmetry.space_group_name_H-M   'P 1'
#
loop_
_entity.id
_entity.type
_entity.pdbx_description
1 polymer ?
#
loop_
_entity_poly.entity_id
_entity_poly.type
_entity_poly.pdbx_seq_one_letter_code
_entity_poly.pdbx_strand_id
1 'polypeptide(L)'
;MSGNLTPYISLLCGLRDDLAENLTRMGVSATADESLQTLIPKVLRIAQGDTSLQVFQAALTPEFDVSYGFFGPGEVAEFTGMCSITALCRIRALRVEITGDGAATLTVEAPGWTVQTGTGVTAVYQPAGGMTRFDGQDALDGIRIHGDGETSVTATIRVIAVGEEGLTLSATGSTALVFKYGATWDVLEALGYTWGGLEGKTWYEIEHIGKPDAG
;
A
#
# COMPACT_ATOMS: atom_id res chain seq x y z
N MET A 1 -49.53 1.98 -1.86
CA MET A 1 -49.43 2.36 -0.44
C MET A 1 -48.03 2.90 -0.22
N SER A 2 -47.88 4.22 -0.13
CA SER A 2 -46.62 4.84 0.29
C SER A 2 -46.51 4.61 1.80
N GLY A 3 -45.72 3.61 2.22
CA GLY A 3 -45.49 3.35 3.63
C GLY A 3 -44.85 4.57 4.26
N ASN A 4 -45.43 5.07 5.35
CA ASN A 4 -44.87 6.19 6.09
C ASN A 4 -43.51 5.77 6.68
N LEU A 5 -42.42 6.14 6.00
CA LEU A 5 -41.04 5.77 6.35
C LEU A 5 -40.46 6.64 7.48
N THR A 6 -41.15 7.72 7.86
CA THR A 6 -40.72 8.67 8.89
C THR A 6 -40.34 8.03 10.24
N PRO A 7 -41.10 7.08 10.82
CA PRO A 7 -40.68 6.42 12.07
C PRO A 7 -39.40 5.60 11.92
N TYR A 8 -39.18 4.97 10.75
CA TYR A 8 -37.96 4.20 10.50
C TYR A 8 -36.74 5.11 10.32
N ILE A 9 -36.89 6.24 9.63
CA ILE A 9 -35.82 7.22 9.47
C ILE A 9 -35.45 7.83 10.83
N SER A 10 -36.44 8.16 11.66
CA SER A 10 -36.19 8.68 13.02
C SER A 10 -35.47 7.67 13.90
N LEU A 11 -35.81 6.38 13.80
CA LEU A 11 -35.13 5.31 14.53
C LEU A 11 -33.68 5.16 14.07
N LEU A 12 -33.42 5.21 12.76
CA LEU A 12 -32.06 5.12 12.22
C LEU A 12 -31.18 6.30 12.65
N CYS A 13 -31.74 7.52 12.68
CA CYS A 13 -31.03 8.68 13.23
C CYS A 13 -30.73 8.51 14.73
N GLY A 14 -31.71 8.04 15.51
CA GLY A 14 -31.49 7.76 16.94
C GLY A 14 -30.39 6.73 17.18
N LEU A 15 -30.41 5.60 16.46
CA LEU A 15 -29.38 4.56 16.56
C LEU A 15 -27.99 5.06 16.15
N ARG A 16 -27.90 5.98 15.19
CA ARG A 16 -26.65 6.63 14.78
C ARG A 16 -26.13 7.55 15.88
N ASP A 17 -27.00 8.37 16.46
CA ASP A 17 -26.62 9.31 17.52
C ASP A 17 -26.17 8.56 18.78
N ASP A 18 -26.90 7.50 19.16
CA ASP A 18 -26.54 6.59 20.25
C ASP A 18 -25.19 5.91 19.98
N LEU A 19 -24.92 5.51 18.73
CA LEU A 19 -23.64 4.93 18.33
C LEU A 19 -22.50 5.93 18.51
N ALA A 20 -22.67 7.17 18.05
CA ALA A 20 -21.67 8.22 18.21
C ALA A 20 -21.41 8.55 19.69
N GLU A 21 -22.46 8.59 20.51
CA GLU A 21 -22.33 8.81 21.96
C GLU A 21 -21.57 7.65 22.63
N ASN A 22 -21.90 6.41 22.29
CA ASN A 22 -21.21 5.24 22.82
C ASN A 22 -19.74 5.19 22.38
N LEU A 23 -19.42 5.52 21.14
CA LEU A 23 -18.04 5.67 20.67
C LEU A 23 -17.27 6.72 21.48
N THR A 24 -17.90 7.87 21.74
CA THR A 24 -17.30 8.94 22.56
C THR A 24 -17.04 8.47 23.99
N ARG A 25 -17.99 7.74 24.61
CA ARG A 25 -17.81 7.14 25.94
C ARG A 25 -16.68 6.11 25.98
N MET A 26 -16.40 5.46 24.86
CA MET A 26 -15.28 4.52 24.69
C MET A 26 -13.96 5.21 24.29
N GLY A 27 -13.90 6.54 24.36
CA GLY A 27 -12.69 7.32 24.08
C GLY A 27 -12.39 7.52 22.59
N VAL A 28 -13.33 7.17 21.70
CA VAL A 28 -13.19 7.36 20.25
C VAL A 28 -13.91 8.64 19.86
N SER A 29 -13.19 9.58 19.24
CA SER A 29 -13.78 10.84 18.77
C SER A 29 -14.88 10.57 17.74
N ALA A 30 -16.13 10.90 18.07
CA ALA A 30 -17.30 10.74 17.22
C ALA A 30 -18.32 11.85 17.51
N THR A 31 -19.12 12.23 16.52
CA THR A 31 -20.20 13.21 16.71
C THR A 31 -21.51 12.71 16.09
N ALA A 32 -22.64 13.17 16.61
CA ALA A 32 -23.97 12.77 16.12
C ALA A 32 -24.23 13.18 14.66
N ASP A 33 -23.48 14.14 14.13
CA ASP A 33 -23.58 14.59 12.74
C ASP A 33 -22.83 13.68 11.75
N GLU A 34 -21.97 12.78 12.25
CA GLU A 34 -21.24 11.85 11.41
C GLU A 34 -22.16 10.78 10.82
N SER A 35 -21.95 10.43 9.56
CA SER A 35 -22.72 9.37 8.91
C SER A 35 -22.35 7.99 9.47
N LEU A 36 -23.24 7.00 9.33
CA LEU A 36 -22.93 5.62 9.69
C LEU A 36 -21.70 5.08 8.92
N GLN A 37 -21.45 5.55 7.70
CA GLN A 37 -20.24 5.20 6.93
C GLN A 37 -18.96 5.68 7.62
N THR A 38 -19.04 6.74 8.42
CA THR A 38 -17.93 7.27 9.22
C THR A 38 -17.86 6.61 10.60
N LEU A 39 -19.01 6.30 11.22
CA LEU A 39 -19.07 5.72 12.57
C LEU A 39 -18.75 4.22 12.60
N ILE A 40 -19.18 3.45 11.60
CA ILE A 40 -18.95 1.99 11.55
C ILE A 40 -17.44 1.65 11.55
N PRO A 41 -16.58 2.28 10.73
CA PRO A 41 -15.14 2.09 10.80
C PRO A 41 -14.56 2.36 12.20
N LYS A 42 -15.07 3.36 12.91
CA LYS A 42 -14.63 3.71 14.27
C LYS A 42 -14.96 2.62 15.29
N VAL A 43 -16.13 1.98 15.17
CA VAL A 43 -16.50 0.80 15.99
C VAL A 43 -15.52 -0.35 15.78
N LEU A 44 -15.17 -0.62 14.51
CA LEU A 44 -14.24 -1.70 14.18
C LEU A 44 -12.82 -1.45 14.70
N ARG A 45 -12.42 -0.18 14.92
CA ARG A 45 -11.13 0.16 15.56
C ARG A 45 -11.08 -0.21 17.04
N ILE A 46 -12.20 -0.15 17.76
CA ILE A 46 -12.26 -0.49 19.19
C ILE A 46 -11.90 -1.97 19.43
N ALA A 47 -12.28 -2.86 18.51
CA ALA A 47 -11.94 -4.27 18.61
C ALA A 47 -10.43 -4.56 18.49
N GLN A 48 -9.60 -3.56 18.13
CA GLN A 48 -8.17 -3.73 17.85
C GLN A 48 -7.24 -3.40 19.03
N GLY A 49 -7.76 -3.01 20.20
CA GLY A 49 -6.97 -2.81 21.42
C GLY A 49 -7.17 -1.43 22.08
N ASP A 50 -6.16 -0.96 22.83
CA ASP A 50 -6.19 0.33 23.51
C ASP A 50 -6.33 1.49 22.52
N THR A 51 -7.52 2.08 22.45
CA THR A 51 -7.86 3.19 21.55
C THR A 51 -7.23 4.51 21.98
N SER A 52 -6.60 4.58 23.16
CA SER A 52 -5.90 5.79 23.60
C SER A 52 -4.58 5.99 22.85
N LEU A 53 -4.01 4.94 22.25
CA LEU A 53 -2.71 4.96 21.60
C LEU A 53 -2.82 4.95 20.06
N GLN A 54 -1.96 5.73 19.41
CA GLN A 54 -1.73 5.65 17.96
C GLN A 54 -0.84 4.42 17.68
N VAL A 55 -1.36 3.46 16.93
CA VAL A 55 -0.69 2.19 16.67
C VAL A 55 -0.63 1.93 15.17
N PHE A 56 0.56 1.61 14.69
CA PHE A 56 0.77 1.05 13.36
C PHE A 56 1.82 -0.05 13.47
N GLN A 57 1.40 -1.28 13.23
CA GLN A 57 2.28 -2.43 13.11
C GLN A 57 2.09 -3.00 11.72
N ALA A 58 3.14 -2.86 10.92
CA ALA A 58 3.21 -3.43 9.58
C ALA A 58 4.62 -3.94 9.34
N ALA A 59 4.73 -4.98 8.53
CA ALA A 59 6.01 -5.55 8.11
C ALA A 59 6.07 -5.57 6.59
N LEU A 60 7.18 -5.06 6.06
CA LEU A 60 7.52 -5.16 4.64
C LEU A 60 8.33 -6.43 4.40
N THR A 61 8.02 -7.16 3.32
CA THR A 61 8.89 -8.23 2.85
C THR A 61 10.22 -7.63 2.38
N PRO A 62 11.37 -8.24 2.72
CA PRO A 62 12.67 -7.69 2.33
C PRO A 62 12.86 -7.72 0.81
N GLU A 63 12.27 -8.72 0.16
CA GLU A 63 12.28 -8.92 -1.28
C GLU A 63 10.86 -8.75 -1.81
N PHE A 64 10.75 -7.94 -2.85
CA PHE A 64 9.57 -7.86 -3.69
C PHE A 64 9.63 -9.03 -4.67
N ASP A 65 8.52 -9.68 -4.95
CA ASP A 65 8.44 -10.80 -5.92
C ASP A 65 9.02 -10.42 -7.30
N VAL A 66 8.99 -9.12 -7.59
CA VAL A 66 9.44 -8.49 -8.82
C VAL A 66 10.85 -7.86 -8.66
N SER A 67 11.44 -7.83 -7.46
CA SER A 67 12.71 -7.15 -7.08
C SER A 67 13.92 -7.52 -7.92
N TYR A 68 13.91 -8.65 -8.63
CA TYR A 68 15.07 -9.13 -9.37
C TYR A 68 14.61 -9.73 -10.69
N GLY A 69 14.87 -9.04 -11.79
CA GLY A 69 14.63 -9.58 -13.13
C GLY A 69 14.61 -8.52 -14.22
N PHE A 70 14.54 -9.00 -15.46
CA PHE A 70 14.17 -8.18 -16.61
C PHE A 70 12.75 -7.67 -16.41
N PHE A 71 12.56 -6.36 -16.52
CA PHE A 71 11.24 -5.80 -16.72
C PHE A 71 11.01 -5.65 -18.21
N GLY A 72 10.06 -6.41 -18.75
CA GLY A 72 9.60 -6.20 -20.11
C GLY A 72 8.87 -4.86 -20.24
N PRO A 73 8.80 -4.26 -21.45
CA PRO A 73 7.94 -3.11 -21.68
C PRO A 73 6.49 -3.48 -21.36
N GLY A 74 5.88 -2.76 -20.41
CA GLY A 74 4.50 -2.99 -19.94
C GLY A 74 4.35 -3.93 -18.75
N GLU A 75 5.46 -4.37 -18.13
CA GLU A 75 5.41 -5.17 -16.90
C GLU A 75 5.08 -4.28 -15.68
N VAL A 76 4.22 -4.79 -14.81
CA VAL A 76 3.65 -4.06 -13.68
C VAL A 76 4.00 -4.78 -12.39
N ALA A 77 4.51 -4.03 -11.43
CA ALA A 77 4.83 -4.51 -10.11
C ALA A 77 3.64 -4.27 -9.17
N GLU A 78 2.97 -5.33 -8.73
CA GLU A 78 1.80 -5.23 -7.85
C GLU A 78 2.21 -5.23 -6.38
N PHE A 79 1.72 -4.28 -5.59
CA PHE A 79 2.09 -4.15 -4.17
C PHE A 79 1.40 -5.19 -3.26
N THR A 80 0.55 -6.04 -3.84
CA THR A 80 -0.20 -7.07 -3.12
C THR A 80 0.73 -7.99 -2.33
N GLY A 81 0.51 -8.10 -1.02
CA GLY A 81 1.27 -8.99 -0.15
C GLY A 81 2.67 -8.50 0.25
N MET A 82 3.14 -7.37 -0.29
CA MET A 82 4.45 -6.80 0.10
C MET A 82 4.47 -6.25 1.52
N CYS A 83 3.37 -5.64 1.95
CA CYS A 83 3.26 -5.04 3.27
C CYS A 83 2.08 -5.68 3.99
N SER A 84 2.37 -6.33 5.11
CA SER A 84 1.34 -6.95 5.96
C SER A 84 1.08 -6.07 7.17
N ILE A 85 -0.10 -5.45 7.23
CA ILE A 85 -0.55 -4.70 8.40
C ILE A 85 -1.13 -5.69 9.42
N THR A 86 -0.56 -5.73 10.63
CA THR A 86 -1.05 -6.54 11.75
C THR A 86 -1.91 -5.72 12.72
N ALA A 87 -1.63 -4.42 12.88
CA ALA A 87 -2.43 -3.51 13.71
C ALA A 87 -2.44 -2.08 13.14
N LEU A 88 -3.61 -1.42 13.18
CA LEU A 88 -3.77 -0.04 12.72
C LEU A 88 -4.85 0.68 13.55
N CYS A 89 -4.44 1.60 14.41
CA CYS A 89 -5.32 2.37 15.29
C CYS A 89 -4.99 3.86 15.26
N ARG A 90 -6.03 4.70 15.19
CA ARG A 90 -5.93 6.18 15.15
C ARG A 90 -4.95 6.71 14.08
N ILE A 91 -4.99 6.09 12.90
CA ILE A 91 -4.23 6.50 11.71
C ILE A 91 -5.16 7.26 10.76
N ARG A 92 -4.70 8.44 10.32
CA ARG A 92 -5.42 9.29 9.36
C ARG A 92 -4.95 9.12 7.93
N ALA A 93 -3.69 8.73 7.72
CA ALA A 93 -3.14 8.55 6.39
C ALA A 93 -2.06 7.46 6.34
N LEU A 94 -1.91 6.84 5.17
CA LEU A 94 -0.75 6.02 4.81
C LEU A 94 0.07 6.74 3.75
N ARG A 95 1.39 6.52 3.77
CA ARG A 95 2.36 7.11 2.86
C ARG A 95 3.29 6.04 2.29
N VAL A 96 3.17 5.91 0.99
CA VAL A 96 4.02 5.34 -0.06
C VAL A 96 5.32 6.11 -0.30
N GLU A 97 6.52 5.65 0.07
CA GLU A 97 7.75 6.30 -0.40
C GLU A 97 8.62 5.36 -1.21
N ILE A 98 8.98 5.78 -2.43
CA ILE A 98 9.92 5.08 -3.31
C ILE A 98 11.06 6.03 -3.64
N THR A 99 12.25 5.71 -3.14
CA THR A 99 13.45 6.57 -3.30
C THR A 99 14.65 5.77 -3.79
N GLY A 100 15.38 6.32 -4.74
CA GLY A 100 16.62 5.73 -5.27
C GLY A 100 16.82 6.09 -6.74
N ASP A 101 17.79 5.44 -7.37
CA ASP A 101 18.15 5.72 -8.76
C ASP A 101 17.04 5.24 -9.70
N GLY A 102 16.65 6.09 -10.65
CA GLY A 102 15.54 5.82 -11.57
C GLY A 102 14.14 5.89 -10.94
N ALA A 103 14.00 6.08 -9.62
CA ALA A 103 12.69 6.12 -8.97
C ALA A 103 11.77 7.24 -9.50
N ALA A 104 12.34 8.33 -10.00
CA ALA A 104 11.60 9.45 -10.60
C ALA A 104 10.89 9.10 -11.91
N THR A 105 11.31 8.02 -12.60
CA THR A 105 10.68 7.58 -13.86
C THR A 105 9.53 6.61 -13.64
N LEU A 106 9.31 6.17 -12.40
CA LEU A 106 8.23 5.26 -12.05
C LEU A 106 6.87 5.96 -12.12
N THR A 107 5.89 5.27 -12.71
CA THR A 107 4.49 5.67 -12.68
C THR A 107 3.76 4.79 -11.68
N VAL A 108 3.14 5.39 -10.66
CA VAL A 108 2.37 4.65 -9.65
C VAL A 108 0.88 4.84 -9.87
N GLU A 109 0.18 3.74 -10.14
CA GLU A 109 -1.27 3.68 -10.23
C GLU A 109 -1.82 3.17 -8.89
N ALA A 110 -2.51 4.04 -8.16
CA ALA A 110 -2.98 3.75 -6.82
C ALA A 110 -4.36 4.41 -6.60
N PRO A 111 -5.48 3.65 -6.72
CA PRO A 111 -6.82 4.20 -6.62
C PRO A 111 -7.10 4.85 -5.26
N GLY A 112 -7.52 6.12 -5.26
CA GLY A 112 -7.79 6.87 -4.03
C GLY A 112 -6.54 7.44 -3.34
N TRP A 113 -5.35 7.22 -3.91
CA TRP A 113 -4.11 7.84 -3.46
C TRP A 113 -3.82 9.14 -4.20
N THR A 114 -3.19 10.08 -3.52
CA THR A 114 -2.55 11.24 -4.15
C THR A 114 -1.09 10.90 -4.42
N VAL A 115 -0.71 10.78 -5.68
CA VAL A 115 0.65 10.45 -6.11
C VAL A 115 1.40 11.71 -6.53
N GLN A 116 2.61 11.87 -6.02
CA GLN A 116 3.53 12.95 -6.37
C GLN A 116 4.86 12.35 -6.83
N THR A 117 5.27 12.74 -8.03
CA THR A 117 6.54 12.35 -8.64
C THR A 117 7.51 13.53 -8.59
N GLY A 118 8.72 13.30 -8.10
CA GLY A 118 9.79 14.29 -8.01
C GLY A 118 11.15 13.60 -8.17
N THR A 119 12.01 13.68 -7.17
CA THR A 119 13.26 12.87 -7.11
C THR A 119 13.01 11.39 -6.81
N GLY A 120 11.76 11.03 -6.51
CA GLY A 120 11.24 9.68 -6.31
C GLY A 120 9.72 9.74 -6.37
N VAL A 121 9.04 8.71 -5.87
CA VAL A 121 7.57 8.70 -5.81
C VAL A 121 7.11 8.77 -4.36
N THR A 122 6.19 9.69 -4.08
CA THR A 122 5.46 9.74 -2.82
C THR A 122 3.97 9.58 -3.11
N ALA A 123 3.36 8.52 -2.58
CA ALA A 123 1.91 8.29 -2.65
C ALA A 123 1.31 8.47 -1.26
N VAL A 124 0.19 9.19 -1.15
CA VAL A 124 -0.51 9.40 0.14
C VAL A 124 -1.97 8.97 0.03
N TYR A 125 -2.39 8.07 0.91
CA TYR A 125 -3.78 7.65 1.06
C TYR A 125 -4.38 8.23 2.33
N GLN A 126 -5.45 9.02 2.18
CA GLN A 126 -6.11 9.71 3.28
C GLN A 126 -7.64 9.65 3.12
N PRO A 127 -8.28 8.56 3.57
CA PRO A 127 -9.74 8.43 3.51
C PRO A 127 -10.43 9.35 4.53
N ALA A 128 -11.63 9.83 4.16
CA ALA A 128 -12.47 10.61 5.07
C ALA A 128 -13.02 9.72 6.19
N GLY A 129 -12.83 10.12 7.46
CA GLY A 129 -13.21 9.32 8.64
C GLY A 129 -12.11 8.43 9.20
N GLY A 130 -10.90 8.48 8.60
CA GLY A 130 -9.75 7.65 8.94
C GLY A 130 -9.87 6.24 8.35
N MET A 131 -8.99 5.34 8.77
CA MET A 131 -8.79 4.04 8.13
C MET A 131 -8.97 2.88 9.12
N THR A 132 -9.52 1.74 8.66
CA THR A 132 -9.39 0.47 9.40
C THR A 132 -8.18 -0.32 8.91
N ARG A 133 -7.78 -1.35 9.66
CA ARG A 133 -6.74 -2.28 9.22
C ARG A 133 -7.01 -2.86 7.82
N PHE A 134 -8.25 -3.26 7.55
CA PHE A 134 -8.61 -3.89 6.27
C PHE A 134 -8.59 -2.87 5.13
N ASP A 135 -9.16 -1.68 5.34
CA ASP A 135 -9.11 -0.61 4.33
C ASP A 135 -7.66 -0.22 4.01
N GLY A 136 -6.78 -0.18 5.03
CA GLY A 136 -5.37 0.11 4.84
C GLY A 136 -4.62 -0.99 4.10
N GLN A 137 -4.97 -2.26 4.36
CA GLN A 137 -4.40 -3.41 3.66
C GLN A 137 -4.84 -3.41 2.19
N ASP A 138 -6.14 -3.28 1.93
CA ASP A 138 -6.70 -3.24 0.58
C ASP A 138 -6.15 -2.05 -0.23
N ALA A 139 -5.99 -0.89 0.42
CA ALA A 139 -5.41 0.29 -0.22
C ALA A 139 -3.93 0.10 -0.61
N LEU A 140 -3.15 -0.62 0.21
CA LEU A 140 -1.77 -0.97 -0.12
C LEU A 140 -1.72 -2.03 -1.22
N ASP A 141 -2.53 -3.08 -1.11
CA ASP A 141 -2.55 -4.19 -2.06
C ASP A 141 -2.99 -3.75 -3.47
N GLY A 142 -3.76 -2.67 -3.57
CA GLY A 142 -4.18 -2.07 -4.85
C GLY A 142 -3.15 -1.17 -5.55
N ILE A 143 -1.96 -0.96 -4.97
CA ILE A 143 -0.91 -0.14 -5.61
C ILE A 143 -0.25 -0.94 -6.73
N ARG A 144 -0.10 -0.30 -7.90
CA ARG A 144 0.63 -0.83 -9.05
C ARG A 144 1.74 0.13 -9.45
N ILE A 145 2.94 -0.41 -9.62
CA ILE A 145 4.13 0.36 -10.00
C ILE A 145 4.52 -0.04 -11.42
N HIS A 146 4.53 0.95 -12.31
CA HIS A 146 4.89 0.82 -13.71
C HIS A 146 6.24 1.48 -13.92
N GLY A 147 7.15 0.80 -14.62
CA GLY A 147 8.36 1.43 -15.11
C GLY A 147 8.15 2.07 -16.50
N ASP A 148 9.11 2.88 -16.93
CA ASP A 148 9.06 3.62 -18.20
C ASP A 148 9.47 2.79 -19.43
N GLY A 149 9.93 1.54 -19.24
CA GLY A 149 10.39 0.69 -20.33
C GLY A 149 11.85 0.89 -20.74
N GLU A 150 12.57 1.85 -20.14
CA GLU A 150 13.90 2.28 -20.60
C GLU A 150 14.92 2.46 -19.46
N THR A 151 14.50 3.03 -18.34
CA THR A 151 15.42 3.44 -17.26
C THR A 151 15.53 2.36 -16.21
N SER A 152 16.74 1.84 -15.99
CA SER A 152 17.01 0.94 -14.88
C SER A 152 16.71 1.61 -13.53
N VAL A 153 15.99 0.92 -12.65
CA VAL A 153 15.59 1.42 -11.34
C VAL A 153 16.29 0.63 -10.23
N THR A 154 16.78 1.32 -9.23
CA THR A 154 17.32 0.75 -7.99
C THR A 154 16.87 1.63 -6.84
N ALA A 155 15.73 1.26 -6.27
CA ALA A 155 15.03 2.06 -5.27
C ALA A 155 14.71 1.26 -4.01
N THR A 156 14.36 1.96 -2.95
CA THR A 156 13.86 1.38 -1.69
C THR A 156 12.45 1.88 -1.46
N ILE A 157 11.58 0.95 -1.08
CA ILE A 157 10.19 1.23 -0.71
C ILE A 157 10.09 1.31 0.81
N ARG A 158 9.41 2.35 1.30
CA ARG A 158 9.05 2.54 2.70
C ARG A 158 7.55 2.81 2.82
N VAL A 159 6.92 2.22 3.83
CA VAL A 159 5.52 2.46 4.17
C VAL A 159 5.48 3.16 5.52
N ILE A 160 4.77 4.29 5.58
CA ILE A 160 4.64 5.12 6.78
C ILE A 160 3.15 5.37 7.05
N ALA A 161 2.73 5.23 8.30
CA ALA A 161 1.45 5.68 8.77
C ALA A 161 1.57 7.04 9.46
N VAL A 162 0.60 7.91 9.22
CA VAL A 162 0.46 9.19 9.91
C VAL A 162 -0.74 9.10 10.84
N GLY A 163 -0.48 9.19 12.13
CA GLY A 163 -1.49 9.22 13.17
C GLY A 163 -2.32 10.51 13.17
N GLU A 164 -3.46 10.49 13.83
CA GLU A 164 -4.38 11.65 13.93
C GLU A 164 -3.69 12.91 14.47
N GLU A 165 -2.75 12.75 15.41
CA GLU A 165 -2.00 13.83 16.05
C GLU A 165 -0.73 14.21 15.26
N GLY A 166 -0.55 13.63 14.07
CA GLY A 166 0.60 13.87 13.20
C GLY A 166 1.84 13.03 13.51
N LEU A 167 1.75 12.07 14.43
CA LEU A 167 2.82 11.11 14.71
C LEU A 167 3.08 10.24 13.47
N THR A 168 4.34 10.14 13.04
CA THR A 168 4.72 9.24 11.95
C THR A 168 5.23 7.91 12.50
N LEU A 169 4.62 6.82 12.05
CA LEU A 169 4.96 5.46 12.43
C LEU A 169 5.37 4.69 11.18
N SER A 170 6.60 4.17 11.14
CA SER A 170 7.09 3.44 9.97
C SER A 170 6.80 1.95 10.09
N ALA A 171 6.54 1.30 8.96
CA ALA A 171 6.54 -0.16 8.88
C ALA A 171 7.94 -0.68 9.23
N THR A 172 7.97 -1.89 9.78
CA THR A 172 9.22 -2.61 10.05
C THR A 172 9.78 -3.19 8.76
N GLY A 173 11.09 -3.04 8.54
CA GLY A 173 11.76 -3.47 7.33
C GLY A 173 11.74 -2.43 6.20
N SER A 174 12.33 -2.80 5.08
CA SER A 174 12.33 -2.05 3.83
C SER A 174 12.40 -3.03 2.67
N THR A 175 11.70 -2.74 1.59
CA THR A 175 11.73 -3.58 0.38
C THR A 175 12.63 -2.95 -0.67
N ALA A 176 13.54 -3.73 -1.24
CA ALA A 176 14.33 -3.29 -2.39
C ALA A 176 13.49 -3.37 -3.67
N LEU A 177 13.59 -2.38 -4.55
CA LEU A 177 12.94 -2.36 -5.85
C LEU A 177 14.02 -2.24 -6.92
N VAL A 178 14.37 -3.34 -7.59
CA VAL A 178 15.43 -3.35 -8.60
C VAL A 178 14.90 -3.90 -9.92
N PHE A 179 14.84 -3.04 -10.94
CA PHE A 179 14.45 -3.42 -12.29
C PHE A 179 15.53 -3.00 -13.27
N LYS A 180 15.86 -3.88 -14.22
CA LYS A 180 16.79 -3.59 -15.31
C LYS A 180 16.09 -3.88 -16.65
N TYR A 181 16.28 -2.99 -17.62
CA TYR A 181 15.75 -3.11 -18.98
C TYR A 181 16.76 -3.75 -19.96
N GLY A 182 17.64 -4.62 -19.45
CA GLY A 182 18.67 -5.29 -20.23
C GLY A 182 19.48 -6.29 -19.41
N ALA A 183 20.19 -7.18 -20.11
CA ALA A 183 21.00 -8.23 -19.49
C ALA A 183 22.25 -7.61 -18.86
N THR A 184 22.30 -7.57 -17.53
CA THR A 184 23.56 -7.33 -16.82
C THR A 184 24.03 -8.61 -16.13
N TRP A 185 25.34 -8.73 -15.89
CA TRP A 185 25.89 -9.86 -15.15
C TRP A 185 25.24 -10.02 -13.77
N ASP A 186 24.99 -8.90 -13.07
CA ASP A 186 24.30 -8.90 -11.77
C ASP A 186 22.89 -9.54 -11.86
N VAL A 187 22.16 -9.30 -12.95
CA VAL A 187 20.83 -9.89 -13.17
C VAL A 187 20.95 -11.39 -13.46
N LEU A 188 21.91 -11.80 -14.29
CA LEU A 188 22.13 -13.22 -14.60
C LEU A 188 22.56 -14.02 -13.37
N GLU A 189 23.42 -13.45 -12.53
CA GLU A 189 23.83 -14.04 -11.25
C GLU A 189 22.63 -14.15 -10.28
N ALA A 190 21.82 -13.10 -10.15
CA ALA A 190 20.63 -13.11 -9.31
C ALA A 190 19.58 -14.13 -9.79
N LEU A 191 19.45 -14.34 -11.10
CA LEU A 191 18.58 -15.36 -11.71
C LEU A 191 19.16 -16.78 -11.65
N GLY A 192 20.37 -16.96 -11.11
CA GLY A 192 21.02 -18.27 -11.00
C GLY A 192 21.54 -18.86 -12.31
N TYR A 193 21.68 -18.05 -13.37
CA TYR A 193 22.27 -18.50 -14.62
C TYR A 193 23.77 -18.75 -14.44
N THR A 194 24.21 -19.94 -14.87
CA THR A 194 25.63 -20.25 -14.98
C THR A 194 26.12 -20.02 -16.41
N TRP A 195 27.43 -19.87 -16.60
CA TRP A 195 28.05 -19.77 -17.93
C TRP A 195 27.59 -20.87 -18.90
N GLY A 196 27.42 -22.12 -18.42
CA GLY A 196 26.93 -23.22 -19.24
C GLY A 196 25.45 -23.09 -19.65
N GLY A 197 24.64 -22.32 -18.93
CA GLY A 197 23.25 -22.01 -19.31
C GLY A 197 23.12 -20.89 -20.34
N LEU A 198 24.18 -20.10 -20.52
CA LEU A 198 24.28 -19.02 -21.52
C LEU A 198 24.98 -19.48 -22.81
N GLU A 199 25.68 -20.62 -22.75
CA GLU A 199 26.42 -21.17 -23.88
C GLU A 199 25.49 -21.50 -25.05
N GLY A 200 25.81 -20.96 -26.23
CA GLY A 200 25.02 -21.14 -27.46
C GLY A 200 23.86 -20.17 -27.64
N LYS A 201 23.57 -19.28 -26.68
CA LYS A 201 22.59 -18.19 -26.85
C LYS A 201 23.24 -16.99 -27.55
N THR A 202 22.49 -16.38 -28.45
CA THR A 202 22.85 -15.09 -29.05
C THR A 202 22.69 -13.96 -28.03
N TRP A 203 23.38 -12.84 -28.26
CA TRP A 203 23.25 -11.67 -27.39
C TRP A 203 21.79 -11.16 -27.31
N TYR A 204 21.07 -11.22 -28.42
CA TYR A 204 19.64 -10.91 -28.47
C TYR A 204 18.81 -11.83 -27.57
N GLU A 205 19.07 -13.13 -27.59
CA GLU A 205 18.38 -14.09 -26.71
C GLU A 205 18.73 -13.87 -25.24
N ILE A 206 19.97 -13.46 -24.93
CA ILE A 206 20.42 -13.13 -23.57
C ILE A 206 19.73 -11.86 -23.06
N GLU A 207 19.60 -10.83 -23.91
CA GLU A 207 18.86 -9.59 -23.61
C GLU A 207 17.36 -9.78 -23.44
N HIS A 208 16.81 -10.93 -23.83
CA HIS A 208 15.38 -11.27 -23.73
C HIS A 208 15.13 -12.53 -22.89
N ILE A 209 16.05 -12.93 -22.00
CA ILE A 209 15.80 -13.99 -21.02
C ILE A 209 14.73 -13.49 -20.05
N GLY A 210 13.48 -13.91 -20.27
CA GLY A 210 12.40 -13.68 -19.32
C GLY A 210 12.70 -14.29 -17.95
N LYS A 211 12.01 -13.81 -16.91
CA LYS A 211 12.09 -14.38 -15.56
C LYS A 211 11.89 -15.90 -15.62
N PRO A 212 12.59 -16.69 -14.79
CA PRO A 212 12.18 -18.06 -14.53
C PRO A 212 10.70 -18.03 -14.15
N ASP A 213 9.88 -18.87 -14.78
CA ASP A 213 8.50 -19.05 -14.36
C ASP A 213 8.51 -19.28 -12.84
N ALA A 214 7.73 -18.48 -12.10
CA ALA A 214 7.48 -18.73 -10.70
C ALA A 214 6.82 -20.12 -10.60
N GLY A 215 7.63 -21.13 -10.30
CA GLY A 215 7.20 -22.50 -10.08
C GLY A 215 6.35 -22.65 -8.85
#